data_AF-A0A940FGJ7-F1
#
_entry.id   AF-A0A940FGJ7-F1
#
_cell.length_a   1.000
_cell.length_b   1.000
_cell.length_c   1.000
_cell.angle_alpha   90.00
_cell.angle_beta   90.00
_cell.angle_gamma   90.00
#
_symmetry.space_group_name_H-M   'P 1'
#
loop_
_entity.id
_entity.type
_entity.pdbx_description
1 polymer ?
#
loop_
_entity_poly.entity_id
_entity_poly.type
_entity_poly.pdbx_seq_one_letter_code
_entity_poly.pdbx_strand_id
1 'polypeptide(L)'
;MNLNSVDSPISPIIRPTAPTSAAPAPAAPSAPAAAPSSDRNLVRDMLDRTLDFGALPWDLAGRAPAPQQAPKAPAAFTKSESFNKLSAADQQTVQTLFDTASRSVDDTKLGEIEQDVQTLLESGKLSQNDTFGKSAVGYLETFNQSPLHDSLSGTSKAELAQDLLKALANPESVKQSQSLDDCAEATMEATLAYSHPADFVRISTELATKGEASIPGGPKGPNPDTLKLSTSGSRDGRSALGSMMQDSFGKHVTSIFQGILSAIVSLGGDKGLNANQVKSLYDGVLGTDHVTVFAKKGENLLPTIQEELAKQNTENPSVKVSMRNQEGYLHSMSVTGISGDSVSLWDPRSGERTTMSSEEFNSLAARAMIERSAPKSGLVDGIVEAISSPIKTITEVVDSLTEEGGGRLGGRGQDG
;
A
#
# COMPACT_ATOMS: atom_id res chain seq x y z
N MET A 1 82.46 2.24 -9.77
CA MET A 1 82.57 3.66 -10.12
C MET A 1 82.67 3.79 -11.64
N ASN A 2 81.58 4.16 -12.30
CA ASN A 2 81.58 5.22 -13.32
C ASN A 2 80.13 5.52 -13.67
N LEU A 3 79.79 6.81 -13.56
CA LEU A 3 78.51 7.42 -13.85
C LEU A 3 78.32 7.45 -15.37
N ASN A 4 77.13 7.10 -15.86
CA ASN A 4 76.71 7.49 -17.20
C ASN A 4 75.23 7.89 -17.23
N SER A 5 75.10 9.20 -17.46
CA SER A 5 74.09 10.00 -18.14
C SER A 5 72.65 9.51 -18.29
N VAL A 6 71.79 10.45 -17.91
CA VAL A 6 70.35 10.59 -18.09
C VAL A 6 70.05 10.87 -19.56
N ASP A 7 69.01 10.25 -20.11
CA ASP A 7 68.25 10.78 -21.25
C ASP A 7 66.77 10.38 -21.10
N SER A 8 65.91 11.39 -20.96
CA SER A 8 64.45 11.29 -20.89
C SER A 8 63.85 11.35 -22.30
N PRO A 9 62.87 10.51 -22.67
CA PRO A 9 62.17 10.65 -23.93
C PRO A 9 61.11 11.78 -23.90
N ILE A 10 61.22 12.67 -24.88
CA ILE A 10 60.28 13.75 -25.20
C ILE A 10 59.05 13.16 -25.91
N SER A 11 57.86 13.45 -25.37
CA SER A 11 56.56 13.14 -26.00
C SER A 11 56.32 13.98 -27.26
N PRO A 12 55.75 13.41 -28.34
CA PRO A 12 55.38 14.18 -29.52
C PRO A 12 54.09 14.98 -29.29
N ILE A 13 54.19 16.29 -29.56
CA ILE A 13 53.08 17.24 -29.65
C ILE A 13 52.31 16.97 -30.96
N ILE A 14 51.08 16.47 -30.86
CA ILE A 14 50.16 16.36 -32.00
C ILE A 14 49.41 17.68 -32.16
N ARG A 15 49.57 18.31 -33.33
CA ARG A 15 48.83 19.51 -33.75
C ARG A 15 47.41 19.14 -34.21
N PRO A 16 46.38 19.97 -33.94
CA PRO A 16 45.04 19.77 -34.48
C PRO A 16 45.00 20.15 -35.97
N THR A 17 44.50 19.23 -36.80
CA THR A 17 44.16 19.47 -38.21
C THR A 17 42.81 20.19 -38.32
N ALA A 18 42.72 21.10 -39.28
CA ALA A 18 41.55 21.91 -39.61
C ALA A 18 40.29 21.09 -39.99
N PRO A 19 39.08 21.62 -39.78
CA PRO A 19 37.85 20.93 -40.15
C PRO A 19 37.65 20.95 -41.66
N THR A 20 37.41 19.77 -42.22
CA THR A 20 37.08 19.56 -43.63
C THR A 20 35.60 19.86 -43.87
N SER A 21 35.36 20.53 -45.01
CA SER A 21 34.09 20.86 -45.67
C SER A 21 32.89 19.96 -45.35
N ALA A 22 31.78 20.60 -44.99
CA ALA A 22 30.47 20.02 -44.77
C ALA A 22 29.95 19.25 -46.01
N ALA A 23 29.40 18.06 -45.76
CA ALA A 23 28.51 17.37 -46.67
C ALA A 23 27.11 18.03 -46.62
N PRO A 24 26.35 18.09 -47.73
CA PRO A 24 24.99 18.62 -47.72
C PRO A 24 24.08 17.73 -46.86
N ALA A 25 23.27 18.39 -46.02
CA ALA A 25 22.33 17.76 -45.12
C ALA A 25 21.30 16.88 -45.86
N PRO A 26 20.94 15.71 -45.32
CA PRO A 26 19.79 14.96 -45.84
C PRO A 26 18.52 15.78 -45.68
N ALA A 27 17.68 15.77 -46.72
CA ALA A 27 16.40 16.45 -46.73
C ALA A 27 15.54 16.03 -45.53
N ALA A 28 14.95 17.02 -44.86
CA ALA A 28 14.05 16.82 -43.74
C ALA A 28 12.86 15.93 -44.16
N PRO A 29 12.47 14.94 -43.34
CA PRO A 29 11.25 14.19 -43.60
C PRO A 29 10.05 15.15 -43.52
N SER A 30 9.23 15.12 -44.56
CA SER A 30 7.96 15.84 -44.65
C SER A 30 7.10 15.52 -43.43
N ALA A 31 6.54 16.57 -42.83
CA ALA A 31 5.62 16.45 -41.70
C ALA A 31 4.48 15.48 -42.04
N PRO A 32 4.12 14.53 -41.14
CA PRO A 32 2.97 13.68 -41.35
C PRO A 32 1.70 14.54 -41.43
N ALA A 33 0.90 14.29 -42.46
CA ALA A 33 -0.38 14.93 -42.67
C ALA A 33 -1.25 14.76 -41.41
N ALA A 34 -1.81 15.88 -40.93
CA ALA A 34 -2.73 15.89 -39.82
C ALA A 34 -3.90 14.93 -40.09
N ALA A 35 -4.03 13.91 -39.25
CA ALA A 35 -5.17 13.01 -39.27
C ALA A 35 -6.46 13.82 -39.02
N PRO A 36 -7.55 13.57 -39.76
CA PRO A 36 -8.83 14.22 -39.50
C PRO A 36 -9.34 13.81 -38.12
N SER A 37 -9.71 14.80 -37.30
CA SER A 37 -10.24 14.62 -35.95
C SER A 37 -11.59 13.92 -35.96
N SER A 38 -11.58 12.59 -35.76
CA SER A 38 -12.78 11.77 -35.57
C SER A 38 -13.43 11.92 -34.18
N ASP A 39 -12.78 12.60 -33.24
CA ASP A 39 -13.26 12.69 -31.84
C ASP A 39 -14.45 13.64 -31.61
N ARG A 40 -14.77 14.53 -32.55
CA ARG A 40 -15.96 15.39 -32.39
C ARG A 40 -17.29 14.67 -32.67
N ASN A 41 -17.27 13.53 -33.34
CA ASN A 41 -18.48 12.76 -33.60
C ASN A 41 -18.78 11.76 -32.46
N LEU A 42 -17.79 11.31 -31.71
CA LEU A 42 -18.00 10.36 -30.60
C LEU A 42 -18.73 10.99 -29.41
N VAL A 43 -18.42 12.25 -29.09
CA VAL A 43 -19.10 13.00 -28.02
C VAL A 43 -20.56 13.33 -28.39
N ARG A 44 -20.85 13.54 -29.69
CA ARG A 44 -22.20 13.81 -30.18
C ARG A 44 -23.06 12.54 -30.21
N ASP A 45 -22.50 11.40 -30.61
CA ASP A 45 -23.17 10.09 -30.56
C ASP A 45 -23.46 9.61 -29.12
N MET A 46 -22.60 9.96 -28.15
CA MET A 46 -22.87 9.67 -26.73
C MET A 46 -23.98 10.57 -26.16
N LEU A 47 -24.04 11.84 -26.56
CA LEU A 47 -25.10 12.77 -26.12
C LEU A 47 -26.46 12.42 -26.73
N ASP A 48 -26.53 11.98 -27.98
CA ASP A 48 -27.79 11.57 -28.63
C ASP A 48 -28.33 10.23 -28.09
N ARG A 49 -27.48 9.35 -27.53
CA ARG A 49 -27.91 8.13 -26.82
C ARG A 49 -28.44 8.37 -25.41
N THR A 50 -28.21 9.54 -24.82
CA THR A 50 -28.61 9.82 -23.42
C THR A 50 -29.97 10.54 -23.34
N LEU A 51 -30.59 10.89 -24.47
CA LEU A 51 -31.84 11.65 -24.54
C LEU A 51 -33.06 10.84 -25.00
N ASP A 52 -32.92 9.54 -25.25
CA ASP A 52 -34.07 8.65 -25.49
C ASP A 52 -34.64 8.13 -24.16
N PHE A 53 -35.09 9.06 -23.30
CA PHE A 53 -36.01 8.75 -22.19
C PHE A 53 -37.42 8.57 -22.76
N GLY A 54 -37.58 7.54 -23.59
CA GLY A 54 -38.87 7.01 -23.97
C GLY A 54 -39.63 6.55 -22.72
N ALA A 55 -40.65 7.32 -22.36
CA ALA A 55 -41.79 6.97 -21.51
C ALA A 55 -41.62 5.70 -20.65
N LEU A 56 -41.11 5.87 -19.42
CA LEU A 56 -41.23 4.82 -18.41
C LEU A 56 -42.72 4.61 -18.10
N PRO A 57 -43.26 3.38 -18.26
CA PRO A 57 -44.63 3.09 -17.87
C PRO A 57 -44.72 3.19 -16.34
N TRP A 58 -45.56 4.12 -15.89
CA TRP A 58 -45.89 4.45 -14.51
C TRP A 58 -46.73 3.36 -13.79
N ASP A 59 -46.61 2.10 -14.22
CA ASP A 59 -47.37 0.99 -13.65
C ASP A 59 -46.62 0.35 -12.47
N LEU A 60 -46.54 1.10 -11.36
CA LEU A 60 -46.05 0.61 -10.06
C LEU A 60 -47.20 0.14 -9.13
N ALA A 61 -48.44 0.19 -9.59
CA ALA A 61 -49.62 -0.20 -8.82
C ALA A 61 -49.92 -1.70 -8.96
N GLY A 62 -49.00 -2.58 -8.55
CA GLY A 62 -49.31 -4.03 -8.58
C GLY A 62 -48.21 -5.03 -8.30
N ARG A 63 -46.97 -4.62 -8.01
CA ARG A 63 -45.95 -5.60 -7.58
C ARG A 63 -46.33 -6.13 -6.19
N ALA A 64 -46.78 -7.37 -6.15
CA ALA A 64 -46.92 -8.13 -4.91
C ALA A 64 -45.63 -7.96 -4.10
N PRO A 65 -45.71 -7.75 -2.77
CA PRO A 65 -44.53 -7.67 -1.93
C PRO A 65 -43.68 -8.91 -2.21
N ALA A 66 -42.37 -8.69 -2.43
CA ALA A 66 -41.44 -9.79 -2.64
C ALA A 66 -41.68 -10.82 -1.51
N PRO A 67 -41.79 -12.12 -1.84
CA PRO A 67 -42.09 -13.14 -0.84
C PRO A 67 -41.11 -12.98 0.32
N GLN A 68 -41.65 -12.86 1.54
CA GLN A 68 -40.83 -12.80 2.75
C GLN A 68 -39.92 -14.03 2.74
N GLN A 69 -38.61 -13.80 2.65
CA GLN A 69 -37.65 -14.88 2.72
C GLN A 69 -37.84 -15.61 4.04
N ALA A 70 -37.87 -16.94 3.98
CA ALA A 70 -37.94 -17.77 5.17
C ALA A 70 -36.80 -17.38 6.15
N PRO A 71 -37.01 -17.48 7.47
CA PRO A 71 -35.97 -17.19 8.45
C PRO A 71 -34.73 -18.02 8.13
N LYS A 72 -33.59 -17.36 7.92
CA LYS A 72 -32.31 -18.02 7.70
C LYS A 72 -31.92 -18.78 8.97
N ALA A 73 -31.40 -20.00 8.83
CA ALA A 73 -30.87 -20.73 9.98
C ALA A 73 -29.75 -19.88 10.66
N PRO A 74 -29.57 -19.99 11.99
CA PRO A 74 -28.46 -19.32 12.67
C PRO A 74 -27.14 -19.76 12.04
N ALA A 75 -26.22 -18.82 11.82
CA ALA A 75 -24.89 -19.13 11.34
C ALA A 75 -24.17 -20.05 12.34
N ALA A 76 -23.44 -21.05 11.84
CA ALA A 76 -22.70 -22.01 12.65
C ALA A 76 -21.64 -21.35 13.56
N PHE A 77 -21.02 -20.23 13.16
CA PHE A 77 -20.06 -19.52 14.02
C PHE A 77 -20.65 -19.11 15.39
N THR A 78 -21.97 -18.90 15.47
CA THR A 78 -22.68 -18.55 16.72
C THR A 78 -22.62 -19.65 17.78
N LYS A 79 -22.28 -20.89 17.37
CA LYS A 79 -22.11 -22.04 18.28
C LYS A 79 -20.67 -22.19 18.77
N SER A 80 -19.72 -21.40 18.25
CA SER A 80 -18.31 -21.50 18.64
C SER A 80 -18.08 -21.05 20.08
N GLU A 81 -17.08 -21.63 20.74
CA GLU A 81 -16.70 -21.22 22.10
C GLU A 81 -16.22 -19.76 22.13
N SER A 82 -15.47 -19.34 21.10
CA SER A 82 -14.95 -17.97 20.98
C SER A 82 -16.07 -16.93 20.88
N PHE A 83 -17.13 -17.19 20.12
CA PHE A 83 -18.31 -16.29 20.08
C PHE A 83 -18.98 -16.21 21.46
N ASN A 84 -19.13 -17.33 22.15
CA ASN A 84 -19.77 -17.39 23.47
C ASN A 84 -18.95 -16.70 24.58
N LYS A 85 -17.65 -16.48 24.38
CA LYS A 85 -16.78 -15.72 25.29
C LYS A 85 -16.92 -14.20 25.14
N LEU A 86 -17.46 -13.72 24.02
CA LEU A 86 -17.72 -12.29 23.82
C LEU A 86 -18.83 -11.80 24.76
N SER A 87 -18.82 -10.49 25.05
CA SER A 87 -19.96 -9.87 25.74
C SER A 87 -21.22 -9.95 24.87
N ALA A 88 -22.41 -9.88 25.46
CA ALA A 88 -23.66 -9.89 24.69
C ALA A 88 -23.75 -8.73 23.67
N ALA A 89 -23.18 -7.57 24.00
CA ALA A 89 -23.10 -6.44 23.09
C ALA A 89 -22.17 -6.73 21.90
N ASP A 90 -21.00 -7.33 22.16
CA ASP A 90 -20.05 -7.70 21.11
C ASP A 90 -20.59 -8.82 20.21
N GLN A 91 -21.29 -9.80 20.79
CA GLN A 91 -22.01 -10.84 20.03
C GLN A 91 -23.01 -10.23 19.05
N GLN A 92 -23.81 -9.25 19.51
CA GLN A 92 -24.75 -8.54 18.67
C GLN A 92 -24.05 -7.74 17.56
N THR A 93 -22.92 -7.10 17.87
CA THR A 93 -22.13 -6.36 16.88
C THR A 93 -21.59 -7.29 15.78
N VAL A 94 -21.02 -8.43 16.15
CA VAL A 94 -20.52 -9.43 15.20
C VAL A 94 -21.66 -10.01 14.35
N GLN A 95 -22.80 -10.35 14.97
CA GLN A 95 -23.97 -10.83 14.25
C GLN A 95 -24.50 -9.79 13.25
N THR A 96 -24.57 -8.52 13.66
CA THR A 96 -25.04 -7.43 12.79
C THR A 96 -24.10 -7.20 11.60
N LEU A 97 -22.79 -7.35 11.82
CA LEU A 97 -21.80 -7.27 10.75
C LEU A 97 -21.95 -8.43 9.76
N PHE A 98 -22.10 -9.66 10.26
CA PHE A 98 -22.37 -10.83 9.43
C PHE A 98 -23.67 -10.68 8.63
N ASP A 99 -24.75 -10.25 9.27
CA ASP A 99 -26.04 -10.00 8.62
C ASP A 99 -25.96 -8.89 7.56
N THR A 100 -25.04 -7.93 7.73
CA THR A 100 -24.77 -6.87 6.76
C THR A 100 -23.96 -7.39 5.59
N ALA A 101 -22.88 -8.14 5.84
CA ALA A 101 -22.03 -8.72 4.81
C ALA A 101 -22.77 -9.78 3.98
N SER A 102 -23.65 -10.57 4.60
CA SER A 102 -24.39 -11.67 3.95
C SER A 102 -25.62 -11.23 3.15
N ARG A 103 -25.87 -9.91 3.01
CA ARG A 103 -26.99 -9.42 2.22
C ARG A 103 -26.75 -9.69 0.74
N SER A 104 -27.73 -10.33 0.10
CA SER A 104 -27.77 -10.53 -1.35
C SER A 104 -26.60 -11.35 -1.91
N VAL A 105 -26.00 -12.23 -1.11
CA VAL A 105 -24.99 -13.20 -1.57
C VAL A 105 -25.61 -14.59 -1.75
N ASP A 106 -25.01 -15.40 -2.61
CA ASP A 106 -25.35 -16.82 -2.74
C ASP A 106 -24.82 -17.66 -1.57
N ASP A 107 -25.23 -18.93 -1.51
CA ASP A 107 -24.84 -19.83 -0.42
C ASP A 107 -23.33 -20.12 -0.36
N THR A 108 -22.62 -20.02 -1.49
CA THR A 108 -21.16 -20.24 -1.52
C THR A 108 -20.46 -19.09 -0.81
N LYS A 109 -20.77 -17.86 -1.20
CA LYS A 109 -20.25 -16.64 -0.56
C LYS A 109 -20.67 -16.52 0.90
N LEU A 110 -21.86 -17.00 1.25
CA LEU A 110 -22.29 -17.05 2.64
C LEU A 110 -21.35 -17.90 3.51
N GLY A 111 -20.95 -19.08 3.00
CA GLY A 111 -20.00 -19.95 3.68
C GLY A 111 -18.62 -19.32 3.84
N GLU A 112 -18.16 -18.56 2.84
CA GLU A 112 -16.90 -17.79 2.92
C GLU A 112 -16.95 -16.73 4.03
N ILE A 113 -18.01 -15.90 4.05
CA ILE A 113 -18.20 -14.87 5.08
C ILE A 113 -18.27 -15.49 6.48
N GLU A 114 -18.94 -16.64 6.60
CA GLU A 114 -19.02 -17.37 7.86
C GLU A 114 -17.64 -17.87 8.32
N GLN A 115 -16.84 -18.41 7.41
CA GLN A 115 -15.47 -18.84 7.70
C GLN A 115 -14.57 -17.66 8.08
N ASP A 116 -14.73 -16.50 7.44
CA ASP A 116 -14.01 -15.28 7.77
C ASP A 116 -14.34 -14.83 9.21
N VAL A 117 -15.62 -14.79 9.58
CA VAL A 117 -16.04 -14.45 10.95
C VAL A 117 -15.49 -15.45 11.97
N GLN A 118 -15.56 -16.75 11.67
CA GLN A 118 -15.00 -17.79 12.56
C GLN A 118 -13.49 -17.59 12.78
N THR A 119 -12.74 -17.31 11.72
CA THR A 119 -11.29 -17.05 11.78
C THR A 119 -10.97 -15.84 12.65
N LEU A 120 -11.77 -14.77 12.57
CA LEU A 120 -11.60 -13.57 13.40
C LEU A 120 -11.89 -13.80 14.88
N LEU A 121 -12.89 -14.64 15.17
CA LEU A 121 -13.22 -15.03 16.55
C LEU A 121 -12.11 -15.89 17.16
N GLU A 122 -11.57 -16.85 16.41
CA GLU A 122 -10.53 -17.77 16.87
C GLU A 122 -9.18 -17.09 17.06
N SER A 123 -8.82 -16.16 16.17
CA SER A 123 -7.56 -15.40 16.25
C SER A 123 -7.57 -14.29 17.31
N GLY A 124 -8.72 -14.00 17.94
CA GLY A 124 -8.84 -12.94 18.94
C GLY A 124 -8.66 -11.50 18.41
N LYS A 125 -8.54 -11.32 17.08
CA LYS A 125 -8.32 -10.00 16.45
C LYS A 125 -9.40 -8.98 16.81
N LEU A 126 -10.65 -9.43 17.01
CA LEU A 126 -11.78 -8.56 17.33
C LEU A 126 -11.67 -7.89 18.72
N SER A 127 -10.92 -8.49 19.64
CA SER A 127 -10.71 -8.00 21.00
C SER A 127 -9.46 -7.13 21.13
N GLN A 128 -8.64 -7.01 20.09
CA GLN A 128 -7.45 -6.17 20.11
C GLN A 128 -7.84 -4.69 20.15
N ASN A 129 -7.00 -3.89 20.82
CA ASN A 129 -7.15 -2.45 20.91
C ASN A 129 -6.23 -1.77 19.89
N ASP A 130 -6.69 -0.64 19.39
CA ASP A 130 -5.93 0.23 18.49
C ASP A 130 -4.93 1.10 19.27
N THR A 131 -4.20 1.94 18.54
CA THR A 131 -3.28 2.94 19.11
C THR A 131 -3.92 3.95 20.07
N PHE A 132 -5.26 4.09 20.05
CA PHE A 132 -6.04 4.98 20.94
C PHE A 132 -6.75 4.24 22.08
N GLY A 133 -6.54 2.93 22.22
CA GLY A 133 -7.11 2.10 23.29
C GLY A 133 -8.55 1.60 23.06
N LYS A 134 -9.13 1.80 21.88
CA LYS A 134 -10.47 1.30 21.52
C LYS A 134 -10.37 -0.02 20.76
N SER A 135 -11.24 -0.96 21.08
CA SER A 135 -11.22 -2.30 20.48
C SER A 135 -11.70 -2.32 19.02
N ALA A 136 -11.23 -3.28 18.25
CA ALA A 136 -11.69 -3.52 16.88
C ALA A 136 -13.22 -3.69 16.82
N VAL A 137 -13.81 -4.49 17.72
CA VAL A 137 -15.28 -4.66 17.79
C VAL A 137 -16.02 -3.35 18.07
N GLY A 138 -15.45 -2.44 18.88
CA GLY A 138 -16.05 -1.13 19.13
C GLY A 138 -16.08 -0.22 17.89
N TYR A 139 -15.15 -0.40 16.95
CA TYR A 139 -15.21 0.28 15.65
C TYR A 139 -16.18 -0.40 14.69
N LEU A 140 -16.29 -1.75 14.71
CA LEU A 140 -17.32 -2.46 13.94
C LEU A 140 -18.74 -2.07 14.37
N GLU A 141 -18.96 -1.80 15.66
CA GLU A 141 -20.23 -1.25 16.15
C GLU A 141 -20.52 0.11 15.48
N THR A 142 -19.53 1.00 15.45
CA THR A 142 -19.65 2.31 14.79
C THR A 142 -19.94 2.13 13.30
N PHE A 143 -19.21 1.24 12.62
CA PHE A 143 -19.46 0.90 11.22
C PHE A 143 -20.90 0.44 11.03
N ASN A 144 -21.43 -0.46 11.87
CA ASN A 144 -22.81 -0.96 11.77
C ASN A 144 -23.87 0.13 11.96
N GLN A 145 -23.65 1.08 12.87
CA GLN A 145 -24.63 2.12 13.22
C GLN A 145 -24.59 3.33 12.29
N SER A 146 -23.44 3.66 11.72
CA SER A 146 -23.28 4.85 10.90
C SER A 146 -23.65 4.60 9.42
N PRO A 147 -24.26 5.59 8.73
CA PRO A 147 -24.36 5.56 7.27
C PRO A 147 -22.97 5.67 6.64
N LEU A 148 -22.86 5.22 5.39
CA LEU A 148 -21.65 5.48 4.60
C LEU A 148 -21.58 6.97 4.24
N HIS A 149 -20.36 7.49 4.12
CA HIS A 149 -20.10 8.84 3.65
C HIS A 149 -20.61 9.02 2.21
N ASP A 150 -21.18 10.19 1.88
CA ASP A 150 -21.86 10.43 0.59
C ASP A 150 -20.97 10.22 -0.64
N SER A 151 -19.65 10.39 -0.49
CA SER A 151 -18.66 10.11 -1.55
C SER A 151 -18.57 8.64 -1.95
N LEU A 152 -19.17 7.73 -1.18
CA LEU A 152 -19.25 6.28 -1.46
C LEU A 152 -20.60 5.87 -2.09
N SER A 153 -21.31 6.78 -2.75
CA SER A 153 -22.65 6.56 -3.35
C SER A 153 -22.75 5.39 -4.36
N GLY A 154 -21.63 4.82 -4.83
CA GLY A 154 -21.58 3.64 -5.70
C GLY A 154 -21.21 2.32 -5.01
N THR A 155 -20.93 2.36 -3.71
CA THR A 155 -20.46 1.22 -2.91
C THR A 155 -21.49 0.89 -1.85
N SER A 156 -21.86 -0.39 -1.74
CA SER A 156 -22.82 -0.79 -0.71
C SER A 156 -22.13 -1.07 0.62
N LYS A 157 -22.85 -0.87 1.72
CA LYS A 157 -22.36 -1.23 3.06
C LYS A 157 -22.10 -2.74 3.21
N ALA A 158 -22.88 -3.56 2.49
CA ALA A 158 -22.69 -5.01 2.44
C ALA A 158 -21.36 -5.39 1.78
N GLU A 159 -21.03 -4.74 0.65
CA GLU A 159 -19.76 -4.93 -0.06
C GLU A 159 -18.56 -4.55 0.82
N LEU A 160 -18.58 -3.37 1.46
CA LEU A 160 -17.51 -2.98 2.39
C LEU A 160 -17.40 -3.91 3.59
N ALA A 161 -18.53 -4.41 4.11
CA ALA A 161 -18.51 -5.37 5.21
C ALA A 161 -17.86 -6.71 4.80
N GLN A 162 -18.16 -7.20 3.60
CA GLN A 162 -17.52 -8.41 3.04
C GLN A 162 -16.02 -8.20 2.90
N ASP A 163 -15.61 -7.11 2.26
CA ASP A 163 -14.20 -6.80 2.04
C ASP A 163 -13.44 -6.62 3.37
N LEU A 164 -14.06 -5.97 4.36
CA LEU A 164 -13.48 -5.76 5.69
C LEU A 164 -13.26 -7.08 6.44
N LEU A 165 -14.28 -7.94 6.45
CA LEU A 165 -14.18 -9.27 7.07
C LEU A 165 -13.09 -10.11 6.40
N LYS A 166 -13.09 -10.15 5.06
CA LYS A 166 -12.13 -10.91 4.27
C LYS A 166 -10.70 -10.42 4.47
N ALA A 167 -10.47 -9.12 4.42
CA ALA A 167 -9.14 -8.53 4.60
C ALA A 167 -8.61 -8.78 6.03
N LEU A 168 -9.46 -8.68 7.05
CA LEU A 168 -9.04 -8.99 8.42
C LEU A 168 -8.75 -10.48 8.64
N ALA A 169 -9.61 -11.36 8.13
CA ALA A 169 -9.51 -12.81 8.31
C ALA A 169 -8.34 -13.38 7.51
N ASN A 170 -8.15 -12.85 6.30
CA ASN A 170 -7.10 -13.20 5.37
C ASN A 170 -6.45 -11.93 4.79
N PRO A 171 -5.46 -11.34 5.49
CA PRO A 171 -4.75 -10.16 5.01
C PRO A 171 -4.06 -10.33 3.65
N GLU A 172 -3.79 -11.57 3.23
CA GLU A 172 -3.21 -11.87 1.91
C GLU A 172 -4.21 -11.71 0.76
N SER A 173 -5.49 -11.57 1.08
CA SER A 173 -6.52 -11.21 0.12
C SER A 173 -6.45 -9.76 -0.32
N VAL A 174 -5.71 -8.90 0.41
CA VAL A 174 -5.39 -7.55 -0.02
C VAL A 174 -4.47 -7.63 -1.22
N LYS A 175 -4.89 -7.06 -2.33
CA LYS A 175 -4.11 -7.04 -3.57
C LYS A 175 -3.97 -5.61 -4.06
N GLN A 176 -2.82 -5.31 -4.66
CA GLN A 176 -2.74 -4.14 -5.52
C GLN A 176 -3.59 -4.41 -6.78
N SER A 177 -4.06 -3.35 -7.42
CA SER A 177 -4.82 -3.50 -8.67
C SER A 177 -3.94 -3.85 -9.86
N GLN A 178 -4.48 -3.79 -11.08
CA GLN A 178 -3.65 -3.80 -12.29
C GLN A 178 -2.69 -2.61 -12.40
N SER A 179 -2.85 -1.59 -11.54
CA SER A 179 -1.88 -0.51 -11.35
C SER A 179 -0.55 -1.06 -10.85
N LEU A 180 0.55 -0.62 -11.46
CA LEU A 180 1.88 -1.03 -11.05
C LEU A 180 2.39 -0.25 -9.81
N ASP A 181 1.78 0.89 -9.50
CA ASP A 181 2.36 1.90 -8.62
C ASP A 181 1.88 1.84 -7.15
N ASP A 182 0.87 1.03 -6.83
CA ASP A 182 0.21 1.01 -5.51
C ASP A 182 0.73 -0.10 -4.57
N CYS A 183 1.92 -0.66 -4.83
CA CYS A 183 2.41 -1.81 -4.07
C CYS A 183 2.68 -1.46 -2.59
N ALA A 184 3.09 -0.21 -2.30
CA ALA A 184 3.41 0.22 -0.95
C ALA A 184 2.13 0.40 -0.12
N GLU A 185 1.09 0.96 -0.73
CA GLU A 185 -0.23 1.20 -0.19
C GLU A 185 -0.95 -0.13 0.08
N ALA A 186 -0.93 -1.08 -0.87
CA ALA A 186 -1.47 -2.41 -0.67
C ALA A 186 -0.71 -3.19 0.43
N THR A 187 0.62 -3.07 0.47
CA THR A 187 1.42 -3.66 1.55
C THR A 187 1.08 -3.03 2.90
N MET A 188 0.86 -1.71 2.97
CA MET A 188 0.43 -1.02 4.19
C MET A 188 -0.94 -1.51 4.66
N GLU A 189 -1.91 -1.58 3.74
CA GLU A 189 -3.26 -2.11 4.03
C GLU A 189 -3.21 -3.52 4.62
N ALA A 190 -2.47 -4.43 3.99
CA ALA A 190 -2.28 -5.79 4.49
C ALA A 190 -1.55 -5.80 5.85
N THR A 191 -0.56 -4.93 6.04
CA THR A 191 0.18 -4.82 7.30
C THR A 191 -0.74 -4.43 8.44
N LEU A 192 -1.60 -3.42 8.25
CA LEU A 192 -2.62 -3.05 9.21
C LEU A 192 -3.55 -4.22 9.52
N ALA A 193 -4.14 -4.87 8.52
CA ALA A 193 -5.07 -5.99 8.73
C ALA A 193 -4.43 -7.19 9.47
N TYR A 194 -3.11 -7.34 9.32
CA TYR A 194 -2.34 -8.44 9.89
C TYR A 194 -1.86 -8.15 11.31
N SER A 195 -1.17 -7.03 11.51
CA SER A 195 -0.43 -6.70 12.74
C SER A 195 -1.11 -5.65 13.62
N HIS A 196 -2.03 -4.85 13.06
CA HIS A 196 -2.77 -3.81 13.77
C HIS A 196 -4.27 -3.86 13.41
N PRO A 197 -4.96 -5.01 13.58
CA PRO A 197 -6.32 -5.19 13.08
C PRO A 197 -7.31 -4.17 13.67
N ALA A 198 -7.08 -3.67 14.89
CA ALA A 198 -7.90 -2.62 15.47
C ALA A 198 -7.71 -1.25 14.78
N ASP A 199 -6.47 -0.86 14.46
CA ASP A 199 -6.19 0.33 13.66
C ASP A 199 -6.69 0.18 12.21
N PHE A 200 -6.60 -1.03 11.63
CA PHE A 200 -7.20 -1.33 10.33
C PHE A 200 -8.70 -1.05 10.33
N VAL A 201 -9.44 -1.68 11.27
CA VAL A 201 -10.90 -1.48 11.38
C VAL A 201 -11.23 -0.02 11.65
N ARG A 202 -10.47 0.65 12.52
CA ARG A 202 -10.67 2.07 12.79
C ARG A 202 -10.55 2.89 11.52
N ILE A 203 -9.41 2.82 10.83
CA ILE A 203 -9.13 3.63 9.64
C ILE A 203 -10.19 3.35 8.57
N SER A 204 -10.48 2.07 8.29
CA SER A 204 -11.52 1.70 7.33
C SER A 204 -12.90 2.23 7.71
N THR A 205 -13.29 2.11 8.98
CA THR A 205 -14.59 2.59 9.47
C THR A 205 -14.70 4.10 9.38
N GLU A 206 -13.67 4.82 9.83
CA GLU A 206 -13.67 6.29 9.84
C GLU A 206 -13.65 6.86 8.43
N LEU A 207 -12.84 6.30 7.52
CA LEU A 207 -12.90 6.67 6.10
C LEU A 207 -14.28 6.39 5.50
N ALA A 208 -14.85 5.21 5.77
CA ALA A 208 -16.14 4.81 5.20
C ALA A 208 -17.33 5.63 5.72
N THR A 209 -17.28 6.11 6.97
CA THR A 209 -18.43 6.74 7.64
C THR A 209 -18.27 8.25 7.81
N LYS A 210 -17.04 8.76 7.96
CA LYS A 210 -16.73 10.18 8.18
C LYS A 210 -16.06 10.85 6.98
N GLY A 211 -15.47 10.06 6.06
CA GLY A 211 -14.67 10.59 4.96
C GLY A 211 -13.25 10.98 5.35
N GLU A 212 -12.86 10.75 6.60
CA GLU A 212 -11.50 10.96 7.10
C GLU A 212 -11.21 10.06 8.31
N ALA A 213 -9.96 9.66 8.49
CA ALA A 213 -9.50 8.86 9.61
C ALA A 213 -8.31 9.53 10.30
N SER A 214 -8.30 9.54 11.64
CA SER A 214 -7.17 10.05 12.40
C SER A 214 -5.98 9.08 12.29
N ILE A 215 -4.74 9.55 12.29
CA ILE A 215 -3.56 8.69 12.40
C ILE A 215 -2.59 9.19 13.48
N PRO A 216 -1.92 8.27 14.19
CA PRO A 216 -1.07 8.62 15.34
C PRO A 216 0.19 9.43 14.96
N GLY A 217 0.66 9.37 13.71
CA GLY A 217 1.92 9.96 13.27
C GLY A 217 1.76 11.14 12.30
N GLY A 218 1.44 12.33 12.80
CA GLY A 218 1.69 13.54 12.02
C GLY A 218 3.17 13.94 12.11
N PRO A 219 3.87 14.27 11.01
CA PRO A 219 5.25 14.78 11.04
C PRO A 219 5.41 16.13 11.77
N LYS A 220 4.32 16.71 12.31
CA LYS A 220 4.29 18.03 12.95
C LYS A 220 3.48 18.05 14.24
N GLY A 221 3.99 17.41 15.29
CA GLY A 221 3.60 17.71 16.68
C GLY A 221 2.48 16.84 17.27
N PRO A 222 1.91 17.23 18.43
CA PRO A 222 1.02 16.39 19.24
C PRO A 222 -0.40 16.20 18.67
N ASN A 223 -0.68 16.69 17.47
CA ASN A 223 -1.99 16.57 16.83
C ASN A 223 -1.98 15.39 15.84
N PRO A 224 -2.98 14.50 15.88
CA PRO A 224 -3.11 13.44 14.90
C PRO A 224 -3.26 14.05 13.50
N ASP A 225 -2.55 13.49 12.53
CA ASP A 225 -2.78 13.81 11.13
C ASP A 225 -4.04 13.08 10.64
N THR A 226 -4.55 13.45 9.47
CA THR A 226 -5.76 12.83 8.92
C THR A 226 -5.52 12.22 7.55
N LEU A 227 -5.90 10.95 7.41
CA LEU A 227 -6.12 10.32 6.12
C LEU A 227 -7.46 10.80 5.60
N LYS A 228 -7.49 11.34 4.38
CA LYS A 228 -8.72 11.76 3.74
C LYS A 228 -9.20 10.72 2.76
N LEU A 229 -10.50 10.45 2.79
CA LEU A 229 -11.16 9.55 1.86
C LEU A 229 -10.84 9.97 0.43
N SER A 230 -10.19 9.05 -0.27
CA SER A 230 -9.96 9.13 -1.68
C SER A 230 -10.77 8.05 -2.35
N THR A 231 -11.71 8.45 -3.20
CA THR A 231 -12.44 7.52 -4.05
C THR A 231 -12.12 7.91 -5.49
N SER A 232 -11.11 7.28 -6.10
CA SER A 232 -10.91 7.43 -7.55
C SER A 232 -12.00 6.74 -8.36
N GLY A 233 -12.90 5.96 -7.72
CA GLY A 233 -13.91 5.17 -8.41
C GLY A 233 -13.31 4.09 -9.32
N SER A 234 -12.00 3.83 -9.18
CA SER A 234 -11.27 2.91 -10.05
C SER A 234 -11.72 1.47 -9.80
N ARG A 235 -12.29 0.85 -10.83
CA ARG A 235 -12.55 -0.59 -10.93
C ARG A 235 -11.36 -1.28 -11.60
N ASP A 236 -10.19 -1.10 -11.02
CA ASP A 236 -8.93 -1.66 -11.51
C ASP A 236 -8.68 -3.11 -11.03
N GLY A 237 -9.71 -3.73 -10.43
CA GLY A 237 -9.65 -5.09 -9.89
C GLY A 237 -9.47 -5.15 -8.37
N ARG A 238 -9.25 -4.01 -7.71
CA ARG A 238 -9.33 -3.92 -6.24
C ARG A 238 -10.76 -4.11 -5.74
N SER A 239 -10.85 -4.56 -4.49
CA SER A 239 -12.09 -4.52 -3.72
C SER A 239 -12.48 -3.07 -3.41
N ALA A 240 -13.73 -2.82 -3.02
CA ALA A 240 -14.17 -1.46 -2.71
C ALA A 240 -13.41 -0.89 -1.50
N LEU A 241 -13.14 -1.74 -0.51
CA LEU A 241 -12.30 -1.38 0.62
C LEU A 241 -10.86 -1.08 0.20
N GLY A 242 -10.27 -1.93 -0.66
CA GLY A 242 -8.91 -1.78 -1.14
C GLY A 242 -8.71 -0.47 -1.91
N SER A 243 -9.63 -0.14 -2.82
CA SER A 243 -9.61 1.15 -3.51
C SER A 243 -9.70 2.32 -2.55
N MET A 244 -10.60 2.24 -1.55
CA MET A 244 -10.76 3.29 -0.54
C MET A 244 -9.49 3.49 0.30
N MET A 245 -8.92 2.41 0.83
CA MET A 245 -7.75 2.45 1.71
C MET A 245 -6.50 2.89 0.95
N GLN A 246 -6.19 2.21 -0.15
CA GLN A 246 -4.96 2.44 -0.91
C GLN A 246 -4.93 3.83 -1.55
N ASP A 247 -6.04 4.29 -2.14
CA ASP A 247 -6.09 5.63 -2.72
C ASP A 247 -5.93 6.71 -1.63
N SER A 248 -6.43 6.45 -0.41
CA SER A 248 -6.31 7.38 0.72
C SER A 248 -4.86 7.45 1.22
N PHE A 249 -4.15 6.32 1.27
CA PHE A 249 -2.72 6.27 1.56
C PHE A 249 -1.90 7.01 0.49
N GLY A 250 -2.13 6.74 -0.79
CA GLY A 250 -1.41 7.40 -1.89
C GLY A 250 -1.60 8.92 -1.89
N LYS A 251 -2.84 9.39 -1.64
CA LYS A 251 -3.11 10.84 -1.48
C LYS A 251 -2.42 11.42 -0.26
N HIS A 252 -2.42 10.71 0.87
CA HIS A 252 -1.76 11.19 2.09
C HIS A 252 -0.26 11.38 1.87
N VAL A 253 0.42 10.38 1.28
CA VAL A 253 1.84 10.50 0.95
C VAL A 253 2.07 11.67 -0.01
N THR A 254 1.28 11.76 -1.07
CA THR A 254 1.38 12.89 -2.01
C THR A 254 1.25 14.24 -1.29
N SER A 255 0.36 14.37 -0.30
CA SER A 255 0.17 15.60 0.46
C SER A 255 1.36 15.99 1.35
N ILE A 256 2.02 15.01 1.98
CA ILE A 256 3.25 15.25 2.78
C ILE A 256 4.35 15.82 1.88
N PHE A 257 4.46 15.30 0.67
CA PHE A 257 5.55 15.59 -0.24
C PHE A 257 5.29 16.81 -1.16
N GLN A 258 4.04 17.16 -1.47
CA GLN A 258 3.68 18.34 -2.27
C GLN A 258 4.21 19.67 -1.68
N GLY A 259 4.28 19.77 -0.35
CA GLY A 259 4.84 20.95 0.34
C GLY A 259 6.35 21.10 0.22
N ILE A 260 7.08 19.99 -0.03
CA ILE A 260 8.54 19.95 -0.14
C ILE A 260 8.97 20.00 -1.62
N LEU A 261 8.14 19.48 -2.53
CA LEU A 261 8.53 19.14 -3.90
C LEU A 261 7.95 20.02 -5.01
N SER A 262 7.03 20.95 -4.71
CA SER A 262 6.60 21.97 -5.69
C SER A 262 7.74 22.85 -6.21
N ALA A 263 8.92 22.83 -5.57
CA ALA A 263 10.13 23.51 -6.03
C ALA A 263 11.19 22.61 -6.71
N ILE A 264 11.10 21.27 -6.61
CA ILE A 264 12.18 20.37 -7.05
C ILE A 264 11.71 19.22 -7.96
N VAL A 265 10.45 18.77 -7.88
CA VAL A 265 9.99 17.57 -8.61
C VAL A 265 8.71 17.86 -9.37
N SER A 266 8.91 18.40 -10.57
CA SER A 266 8.02 18.19 -11.71
C SER A 266 8.50 16.95 -12.50
N LEU A 267 8.79 15.83 -11.83
CA LEU A 267 9.38 14.64 -12.47
C LEU A 267 8.43 13.44 -12.42
N GLY A 268 7.71 13.28 -13.54
CA GLY A 268 7.36 11.99 -14.13
C GLY A 268 6.25 11.21 -13.43
N GLY A 269 5.09 11.16 -14.09
CA GLY A 269 4.08 10.14 -13.84
C GLY A 269 4.66 8.72 -13.93
N ASP A 270 3.92 7.77 -13.37
CA ASP A 270 4.06 6.31 -13.52
C ASP A 270 5.14 5.61 -12.70
N LYS A 271 5.53 6.13 -11.52
CA LYS A 271 6.51 5.43 -10.68
C LYS A 271 6.15 5.53 -9.21
N GLY A 272 5.93 4.40 -8.54
CA GLY A 272 5.61 4.28 -7.11
C GLY A 272 6.51 5.03 -6.10
N LEU A 273 6.31 4.76 -4.82
CA LEU A 273 6.94 5.47 -3.70
C LEU A 273 8.43 5.10 -3.52
N ASN A 274 9.33 6.06 -3.33
CA ASN A 274 10.71 5.73 -2.92
C ASN A 274 10.76 5.22 -1.45
N ALA A 275 11.91 4.69 -1.02
CA ALA A 275 12.04 4.10 0.32
C ALA A 275 11.72 5.08 1.47
N ASN A 276 12.06 6.36 1.32
CA ASN A 276 11.75 7.39 2.32
C ASN A 276 10.26 7.75 2.32
N GLN A 277 9.61 7.76 1.15
CA GLN A 277 8.17 7.95 1.04
C GLN A 277 7.40 6.79 1.67
N VAL A 278 7.84 5.55 1.43
CA VAL A 278 7.28 4.36 2.09
C VAL A 278 7.51 4.44 3.61
N LYS A 279 8.72 4.77 4.07
CA LYS A 279 8.98 4.97 5.49
C LYS A 279 8.03 6.02 6.10
N SER A 280 7.88 7.18 5.46
CA SER A 280 6.97 8.24 5.93
C SER A 280 5.50 7.79 5.97
N LEU A 281 5.06 6.99 4.98
CA LEU A 281 3.73 6.38 5.01
C LEU A 281 3.57 5.49 6.25
N TYR A 282 4.56 4.63 6.51
CA TYR A 282 4.51 3.68 7.62
C TYR A 282 4.58 4.35 8.98
N ASP A 283 5.54 5.23 9.19
CA ASP A 283 5.67 6.00 10.42
C ASP A 283 4.43 6.85 10.70
N GLY A 284 3.83 7.40 9.64
CA GLY A 284 2.66 8.26 9.76
C GLY A 284 1.41 7.47 10.16
N VAL A 285 1.15 6.37 9.47
CA VAL A 285 -0.06 5.55 9.66
C VAL A 285 0.03 4.69 10.93
N LEU A 286 1.17 4.06 11.19
CA LEU A 286 1.34 3.16 12.34
C LEU A 286 1.77 3.91 13.60
N GLY A 287 2.37 5.09 13.46
CA GLY A 287 2.86 5.87 14.60
C GLY A 287 4.10 5.27 15.26
N THR A 288 4.69 4.23 14.68
CA THR A 288 5.93 3.56 15.10
C THR A 288 7.11 4.00 14.24
N ASP A 289 8.31 4.01 14.80
CA ASP A 289 9.52 4.35 14.06
C ASP A 289 10.02 3.15 13.26
N HIS A 290 10.01 3.26 11.94
CA HIS A 290 10.59 2.24 11.06
C HIS A 290 12.06 2.55 10.79
N VAL A 291 12.85 1.49 10.60
CA VAL A 291 14.24 1.60 10.15
C VAL A 291 14.38 0.97 8.78
N THR A 292 14.91 1.74 7.83
CA THR A 292 15.27 1.21 6.51
C THR A 292 16.71 0.73 6.54
N VAL A 293 16.91 -0.55 6.26
CA VAL A 293 18.23 -1.17 6.08
C VAL A 293 18.49 -1.32 4.59
N PHE A 294 19.54 -0.66 4.12
CA PHE A 294 20.01 -0.76 2.74
C PHE A 294 21.08 -1.85 2.66
N ALA A 295 20.88 -2.83 1.77
CA ALA A 295 21.94 -3.77 1.43
C ALA A 295 22.80 -3.17 0.32
N LYS A 296 24.12 -3.25 0.48
CA LYS A 296 25.01 -3.15 -0.68
C LYS A 296 24.81 -4.37 -1.57
N LYS A 297 25.08 -4.23 -2.87
CA LYS A 297 25.04 -5.38 -3.80
C LYS A 297 25.93 -6.52 -3.27
N GLY A 298 25.33 -7.68 -3.03
CA GLY A 298 26.02 -8.87 -2.49
C GLY A 298 26.09 -8.95 -0.96
N GLU A 299 25.51 -7.98 -0.24
CA GLU A 299 25.36 -8.06 1.21
C GLU A 299 24.22 -9.00 1.61
N ASN A 300 24.47 -9.86 2.59
CA ASN A 300 23.48 -10.81 3.08
C ASN A 300 22.58 -10.15 4.13
N LEU A 301 21.32 -9.87 3.77
CA LEU A 301 20.34 -9.27 4.68
C LEU A 301 19.68 -10.28 5.63
N LEU A 302 19.79 -11.58 5.34
CA LEU A 302 19.03 -12.61 6.08
C LEU A 302 19.32 -12.65 7.58
N PRO A 303 20.57 -12.51 8.08
CA PRO A 303 20.81 -12.45 9.51
C PRO A 303 20.03 -11.32 10.19
N THR A 304 20.02 -10.13 9.58
CA THR A 304 19.29 -8.97 10.09
C THR A 304 17.78 -9.21 10.06
N ILE A 305 17.25 -9.73 8.95
CA ILE A 305 15.82 -10.03 8.82
C ILE A 305 15.40 -11.10 9.83
N GLN A 306 16.20 -12.15 9.99
CA GLN A 306 15.93 -13.24 10.93
C GLN A 306 15.95 -12.76 12.38
N GLU A 307 16.91 -11.92 12.75
CA GLU A 307 16.98 -11.31 14.06
C GLU A 307 15.70 -10.49 14.35
N GLU A 308 15.23 -9.73 13.38
CA GLU A 308 14.06 -8.85 13.55
C GLU A 308 12.74 -9.63 13.54
N LEU A 309 12.60 -10.64 12.68
CA LEU A 309 11.47 -11.57 12.75
C LEU A 309 11.40 -12.29 14.11
N ALA A 310 12.55 -12.65 14.69
CA ALA A 310 12.61 -13.27 16.01
C ALA A 310 12.21 -12.31 17.15
N LYS A 311 12.46 -11.00 16.99
CA LYS A 311 12.07 -9.97 17.97
C LYS A 311 10.58 -9.66 17.96
N GLN A 312 9.92 -9.79 16.81
CA GLN A 312 8.55 -9.31 16.65
C GLN A 312 7.54 -10.01 17.57
N ASN A 313 7.82 -11.20 18.13
CA ASN A 313 6.98 -11.95 19.10
C ASN A 313 5.47 -11.88 18.82
N THR A 314 5.11 -11.78 17.55
CA THR A 314 3.75 -11.88 17.05
C THR A 314 3.57 -13.29 16.52
N GLU A 315 2.33 -13.76 16.44
CA GLU A 315 2.03 -15.06 15.81
C GLU A 315 2.49 -15.14 14.35
N ASN A 316 2.95 -14.01 13.80
CA ASN A 316 2.93 -13.71 12.40
C ASN A 316 3.83 -12.47 12.15
N PRO A 317 5.17 -12.61 12.29
CA PRO A 317 6.10 -11.51 12.05
C PRO A 317 6.25 -11.25 10.55
N SER A 318 6.40 -9.98 10.15
CA SER A 318 6.71 -9.64 8.76
C SER A 318 7.76 -8.54 8.68
N VAL A 319 8.75 -8.74 7.82
CA VAL A 319 9.72 -7.70 7.44
C VAL A 319 9.46 -7.33 5.99
N LYS A 320 9.35 -6.03 5.70
CA LYS A 320 9.11 -5.58 4.34
C LYS A 320 10.44 -5.54 3.59
N VAL A 321 10.45 -6.04 2.37
CA VAL A 321 11.66 -6.11 1.55
C VAL A 321 11.37 -5.60 0.17
N SER A 322 12.37 -4.96 -0.43
CA SER A 322 12.31 -4.53 -1.82
C SER A 322 13.21 -5.42 -2.64
N MET A 323 12.61 -6.10 -3.61
CA MET A 323 13.29 -7.07 -4.45
C MET A 323 13.35 -6.57 -5.89
N ARG A 324 14.47 -6.80 -6.55
CA ARG A 324 14.61 -6.53 -7.99
C ARG A 324 13.91 -7.63 -8.78
N ASN A 325 13.07 -7.25 -9.73
CA ASN A 325 12.57 -8.19 -10.73
C ASN A 325 13.62 -8.41 -11.84
N GLN A 326 13.32 -9.29 -12.80
CA GLN A 326 14.20 -9.58 -13.95
C GLN A 326 14.50 -8.36 -14.83
N GLU A 327 13.66 -7.32 -14.77
CA GLU A 327 13.80 -6.07 -15.52
C GLU A 327 14.57 -4.99 -14.72
N GLY A 328 15.00 -5.31 -13.49
CA GLY A 328 15.74 -4.42 -12.60
C GLY A 328 14.87 -3.50 -11.75
N TYR A 329 13.54 -3.56 -11.87
CA TYR A 329 12.60 -2.74 -11.10
C TYR A 329 12.44 -3.26 -9.67
N LEU A 330 12.28 -2.35 -8.72
CA LEU A 330 12.03 -2.69 -7.33
C LEU A 330 10.55 -2.96 -7.08
N HIS A 331 10.28 -4.08 -6.42
CA HIS A 331 8.95 -4.49 -5.97
C HIS A 331 8.95 -4.72 -4.46
N SER A 332 7.93 -4.22 -3.77
CA SER A 332 7.77 -4.40 -2.34
C SER A 332 7.06 -5.71 -2.04
N MET A 333 7.67 -6.54 -1.20
CA MET A 333 7.15 -7.83 -0.73
C MET A 333 7.28 -7.92 0.79
N SER A 334 6.61 -8.90 1.41
CA SER A 334 6.78 -9.18 2.84
C SER A 334 7.49 -10.52 3.02
N VAL A 335 8.56 -10.55 3.80
CA VAL A 335 9.14 -11.80 4.31
C VAL A 335 8.23 -12.30 5.42
N THR A 336 7.62 -13.47 5.22
CA THR A 336 6.66 -14.08 6.15
C THR A 336 7.26 -15.25 6.93
N GLY A 337 8.45 -15.72 6.54
CA GLY A 337 9.15 -16.77 7.26
C GLY A 337 10.53 -17.07 6.68
N ILE A 338 11.40 -17.58 7.54
CA ILE A 338 12.69 -18.14 7.16
C ILE A 338 12.77 -19.53 7.79
N SER A 339 12.98 -20.56 6.96
CA SER A 339 13.05 -21.96 7.40
C SER A 339 14.22 -22.66 6.73
N GLY A 340 15.26 -22.97 7.51
CA GLY A 340 16.49 -23.56 6.97
C GLY A 340 17.14 -22.62 5.96
N ASP A 341 17.27 -23.07 4.71
CA ASP A 341 17.85 -22.30 3.61
C ASP A 341 16.80 -21.71 2.66
N SER A 342 15.59 -21.51 3.16
CA SER A 342 14.45 -21.03 2.37
C SER A 342 13.79 -19.82 3.01
N VAL A 343 13.40 -18.87 2.16
CA VAL A 343 12.73 -17.62 2.52
C VAL A 343 11.33 -17.64 1.91
N SER A 344 10.32 -17.49 2.75
CA SER A 344 8.93 -17.36 2.33
C SER A 344 8.57 -15.89 2.18
N LEU A 345 7.98 -15.54 1.03
CA LEU A 345 7.62 -14.19 0.66
C LEU A 345 6.13 -14.14 0.34
N TRP A 346 5.46 -13.06 0.72
CA TRP A 346 4.14 -12.70 0.23
C TRP A 346 4.24 -11.55 -0.76
N ASP A 347 3.67 -11.74 -1.95
CA ASP A 347 3.64 -10.75 -3.02
C ASP A 347 2.28 -10.03 -3.07
N PRO A 348 2.21 -8.72 -2.78
CA PRO A 348 0.96 -7.96 -2.84
C PRO A 348 0.39 -7.80 -4.27
N ARG A 349 1.15 -8.13 -5.34
CA ARG A 349 0.63 -8.10 -6.72
C ARG A 349 -0.28 -9.28 -7.01
N SER A 350 0.19 -10.49 -6.68
CA SER A 350 -0.55 -11.72 -6.94
C SER A 350 -1.43 -12.12 -5.75
N GLY A 351 -1.08 -11.67 -4.54
CA GLY A 351 -1.61 -12.19 -3.29
C GLY A 351 -1.11 -13.61 -3.00
N GLU A 352 -0.03 -14.06 -3.65
CA GLU A 352 0.50 -15.42 -3.51
C GLU A 352 1.72 -15.45 -2.58
N ARG A 353 1.87 -16.59 -1.89
CA ARG A 353 3.09 -16.93 -1.19
C ARG A 353 4.04 -17.66 -2.12
N THR A 354 5.27 -17.17 -2.20
CA THR A 354 6.36 -17.85 -2.88
C THR A 354 7.42 -18.26 -1.87
N THR A 355 8.21 -19.26 -2.22
CA THR A 355 9.39 -19.66 -1.44
C THR A 355 10.57 -19.74 -2.38
N MET A 356 11.70 -19.21 -1.95
CA MET A 356 12.95 -19.25 -2.69
C MET A 356 14.11 -19.59 -1.78
N SER A 357 15.26 -19.94 -2.37
CA SER A 357 16.47 -20.18 -1.59
C SER A 357 17.01 -18.87 -0.99
N SER A 358 17.76 -18.98 0.12
CA SER A 358 18.46 -17.84 0.72
C SER A 358 19.43 -17.16 -0.26
N GLU A 359 20.09 -17.96 -1.10
CA GLU A 359 21.02 -17.47 -2.13
C GLU A 359 20.29 -16.62 -3.17
N GLU A 360 19.18 -17.13 -3.70
CA GLU A 360 18.33 -16.40 -4.65
C GLU A 360 17.78 -15.11 -4.01
N PHE A 361 17.26 -15.20 -2.78
CA PHE A 361 16.78 -14.04 -2.05
C PHE A 361 17.85 -12.95 -1.92
N ASN A 362 19.06 -13.30 -1.48
CA ASN A 362 20.16 -12.34 -1.32
C ASN A 362 20.63 -11.74 -2.66
N SER A 363 20.47 -12.46 -3.77
CA SER A 363 20.80 -11.94 -5.10
C SER A 363 19.80 -10.89 -5.60
N LEU A 364 18.54 -10.97 -5.15
CA LEU A 364 17.43 -10.12 -5.61
C LEU A 364 17.09 -9.01 -4.61
N ALA A 365 17.28 -9.24 -3.32
CA ALA A 365 16.97 -8.29 -2.26
C ALA A 365 17.89 -7.07 -2.35
N ALA A 366 17.31 -5.90 -2.56
CA ALA A 366 18.04 -4.64 -2.59
C ALA A 366 17.94 -3.90 -1.24
N ARG A 367 16.81 -4.04 -0.55
CA ARG A 367 16.49 -3.29 0.68
C ARG A 367 15.58 -4.08 1.59
N ALA A 368 15.67 -3.81 2.89
CA ALA A 368 14.70 -4.23 3.88
C ALA A 368 14.22 -3.00 4.67
N MET A 369 12.91 -2.87 4.86
CA MET A 369 12.32 -1.97 5.84
C MET A 369 11.85 -2.80 7.02
N ILE A 370 12.39 -2.46 8.17
CA ILE A 370 12.26 -3.20 9.41
C ILE A 370 11.48 -2.31 10.38
N GLU A 371 10.31 -2.78 10.80
CA GLU A 371 9.60 -2.16 11.90
C GLU A 371 10.35 -2.45 13.20
N ARG A 372 10.72 -1.39 13.93
CA ARG A 372 11.26 -1.52 15.28
C ARG A 372 10.22 -0.99 16.26
N SER A 373 9.78 -1.85 17.17
CA SER A 373 8.97 -1.44 18.31
C SER A 373 9.84 -0.68 19.33
N ALA A 374 10.36 0.49 18.95
CA ALA A 374 10.82 1.45 19.93
C ALA A 374 9.57 2.20 20.44
N PRO A 375 9.29 2.25 21.76
CA PRO A 375 8.45 3.33 22.25
C PRO A 375 9.13 4.61 21.76
N LYS A 376 8.38 5.53 21.12
CA LYS A 376 8.89 6.86 20.75
C LYS A 376 9.54 7.46 21.99
N SER A 377 10.85 7.26 22.14
CA SER A 377 11.63 7.84 23.20
C SER A 377 11.45 9.32 22.96
N GLY A 378 10.89 10.03 23.94
CA GLY A 378 10.53 11.43 23.76
C GLY A 378 11.68 12.15 23.04
N LEU A 379 11.33 12.92 22.01
CA LEU A 379 12.17 13.60 21.00
C LEU A 379 13.66 13.82 21.36
N VAL A 380 13.95 14.09 22.63
CA VAL A 380 15.26 14.23 23.27
C VAL A 380 16.19 13.02 23.08
N ASP A 381 15.77 11.78 23.27
CA ASP A 381 16.72 10.63 23.21
C ASP A 381 17.14 10.30 21.77
N GLY A 382 16.20 10.36 20.82
CA GLY A 382 16.50 10.24 19.39
C GLY A 382 17.32 11.42 18.85
N ILE A 383 17.14 12.62 19.42
CA ILE A 383 17.99 13.78 19.13
C ILE A 383 19.39 13.60 19.74
N VAL A 384 19.53 12.99 20.92
CA VAL A 384 20.85 12.74 21.52
C VAL A 384 21.63 11.69 20.73
N GLU A 385 20.98 10.63 20.22
CA GLU A 385 21.62 9.64 19.34
C GLU A 385 21.94 10.22 17.94
N ALA A 386 21.09 11.11 17.41
CA ALA A 386 21.32 11.79 16.12
C ALA A 386 22.34 12.95 16.20
N ILE A 387 22.43 13.67 17.33
CA ILE A 387 23.40 14.78 17.54
C ILE A 387 24.77 14.25 17.97
N SER A 388 24.85 13.08 18.61
CA SER A 388 26.14 12.49 19.00
C SER A 388 26.94 11.91 17.82
N SER A 389 26.37 11.90 16.61
CA SER A 389 27.08 11.70 15.34
C SER A 389 27.34 13.05 14.64
N PRO A 390 28.59 13.55 14.52
CA PRO A 390 28.83 14.93 14.13
C PRO A 390 28.59 15.18 12.63
N ILE A 391 27.79 16.22 12.32
CA ILE A 391 27.77 16.95 11.03
C ILE A 391 27.44 16.09 9.79
N LYS A 392 26.30 15.40 9.83
CA LYS A 392 25.73 14.69 8.67
C LYS A 392 24.40 15.27 8.16
N THR A 393 23.81 16.23 8.88
CA THR A 393 22.36 16.43 8.90
C THR A 393 21.76 17.32 7.80
N ILE A 394 22.55 17.93 6.91
CA ILE A 394 22.00 18.70 5.77
C ILE A 394 22.38 18.05 4.45
N THR A 395 23.64 17.64 4.28
CA THR A 395 24.07 16.94 3.08
C THR A 395 23.47 15.54 3.01
N GLU A 396 23.30 14.78 4.10
CA GLU A 396 22.58 13.48 4.03
C GLU A 396 21.07 13.62 3.92
N VAL A 397 20.48 14.72 4.39
CA VAL A 397 19.05 14.99 4.17
C VAL A 397 18.82 15.40 2.72
N VAL A 398 19.71 16.21 2.15
CA VAL A 398 19.67 16.54 0.72
C VAL A 398 20.00 15.29 -0.11
N ASP A 399 21.08 14.57 0.17
CA ASP A 399 21.48 13.34 -0.53
C ASP A 399 20.44 12.22 -0.38
N SER A 400 19.74 12.09 0.75
CA SER A 400 18.62 11.14 0.88
C SER A 400 17.32 11.61 0.22
N LEU A 401 17.17 12.91 -0.05
CA LEU A 401 16.09 13.47 -0.87
C LEU A 401 16.46 13.50 -2.37
N THR A 402 17.75 13.49 -2.72
CA THR A 402 18.29 13.60 -4.08
C THR A 402 19.03 12.36 -4.57
N GLU A 403 19.11 11.27 -3.79
CA GLU A 403 19.65 9.98 -4.24
C GLU A 403 18.71 9.42 -5.32
N GLU A 404 18.93 9.86 -6.55
CA GLU A 404 18.40 9.27 -7.77
C GLU A 404 18.89 7.82 -7.96
N GLY A 405 19.97 7.41 -7.28
CA GLY A 405 20.40 6.00 -7.15
C GLY A 405 19.51 5.15 -6.25
N GLY A 406 18.48 5.78 -5.69
CA GLY A 406 17.62 5.26 -4.65
C GLY A 406 16.35 4.55 -5.13
N GLY A 407 16.25 4.03 -6.36
CA GLY A 407 15.20 3.12 -6.88
C GLY A 407 13.79 3.24 -6.27
N ARG A 408 12.79 3.68 -7.06
CA ARG A 408 11.39 3.82 -6.58
C ARG A 408 10.76 2.44 -6.31
N LEU A 409 10.16 2.25 -5.14
CA LEU A 409 9.43 1.03 -4.77
C LEU A 409 8.09 1.00 -5.51
N GLY A 410 7.91 0.01 -6.39
CA GLY A 410 6.70 -0.12 -7.21
C GLY A 410 6.75 0.59 -8.56
N GLY A 411 7.79 1.39 -8.85
CA GLY A 411 7.87 2.14 -10.11
C GLY A 411 8.81 1.55 -11.16
N ARG A 412 8.64 1.92 -12.44
CA ARG A 412 9.58 1.61 -13.53
C ARG A 412 10.88 2.42 -13.46
N GLY A 413 11.53 2.51 -12.30
CA GLY A 413 12.84 3.14 -12.14
C GLY A 413 13.95 2.15 -12.47
N GLN A 414 14.76 2.41 -13.49
CA GLN A 414 16.05 1.73 -13.64
C GLN A 414 17.04 2.37 -12.65
N ASP A 415 17.76 1.55 -11.89
CA ASP A 415 18.86 2.05 -11.08
C ASP A 415 20.01 2.46 -12.00
N GLY A 416 20.39 3.73 -11.91
CA GLY A 416 21.55 4.30 -12.61
C GLY A 416 22.87 3.90 -11.99
#